data_AF-A0A6J4E2N0-F1
#
_entry.id   AF-A0A6J4E2N0-F1
#
_cell.length_a   1.000
_cell.length_b   1.000
_cell.length_c   1.000
_cell.angle_alpha   90.00
_cell.angle_beta   90.00
_cell.angle_gamma   90.00
#
_symmetry.space_group_name_H-M   'P 1'
#
loop_
_entity.id
_entity.type
_entity.pdbx_description
1 polymer ?
#
loop_
_entity_poly.entity_id
_entity_poly.type
_entity_poly.pdbx_seq_one_letter_code
_entity_poly.pdbx_strand_id
1 'polypeptide(L)'
;MGNWMRDLSLKYKFWAVNAVAFVTTLLLVLHAISLERDARVEAARDAAVAQAALLRAWPAGQALPASNEIVRFAAGSAPQLQGTDTSALTRATGWVDLDHDALFGNDPVVGAQVQDAADGQRIAVLAHAPSFAEVFTSRMLNYAVTVFLLMMALLASSQLLIRFLLSHLNTLKDVMLHVEKSGDLSARVPLDSRDEVGQMASAFNAMQAGFQRVVGTVAQVTERLDEGAARLASSMGEVRQGMLGQQSETDQAATAINEMSATVHHIAQHAADTRDQSQTADQLAGAGQSVVSRVGESIAGLSSGVQQTAEMIEKLAEDSQKISSVVSVIHGIAEQTNLLALNAAIEAARAGEMGRGFAVVADEVRNLAKRVQDSTDEITSMILALQSGTRDAVEFMQESSFKADSCVQQAHEAGEALAAITGAVAQMRQSNTQIAVAAEQQSQVAEEMTRAVVGIRDVTELTVSQTLGSASTSAELASLASELSRAIRQLKL
;
A
#
# COMPACT_ATOMS: atom_id res chain seq x y z
N MET A 1 -7.72 -52.76 44.14
CA MET A 1 -8.93 -52.21 44.82
C MET A 1 -9.10 -50.68 44.68
N GLY A 2 -8.35 -49.98 43.80
CA GLY A 2 -8.37 -48.50 43.75
C GLY A 2 -9.38 -47.84 42.80
N ASN A 3 -9.88 -48.55 41.77
CA ASN A 3 -10.68 -47.89 40.72
C ASN A 3 -12.16 -47.67 41.10
N TRP A 4 -12.79 -48.59 41.82
CA TRP A 4 -14.21 -48.41 42.21
C TRP A 4 -14.42 -47.24 43.19
N MET A 5 -13.40 -46.90 43.99
CA MET A 5 -13.47 -45.76 44.91
C MET A 5 -13.32 -44.39 44.23
N ARG A 6 -12.91 -44.31 42.95
CA ARG A 6 -12.75 -43.02 42.26
C ARG A 6 -14.10 -42.37 41.97
N ASP A 7 -15.02 -43.12 41.37
CA ASP A 7 -16.32 -42.61 40.88
C ASP A 7 -17.41 -42.59 41.95
N LEU A 8 -17.11 -43.11 43.15
CA LEU A 8 -18.03 -43.06 44.27
C LEU A 8 -18.25 -41.61 44.70
N SER A 9 -19.51 -41.17 44.86
CA SER A 9 -19.81 -39.82 45.37
C SER A 9 -19.11 -39.58 46.70
N LEU A 10 -18.62 -38.34 46.90
CA LEU A 10 -17.91 -37.92 48.11
C LEU A 10 -18.66 -38.35 49.39
N LYS A 11 -20.00 -38.26 49.36
CA LYS A 11 -20.89 -38.69 50.44
C LYS A 11 -20.63 -40.14 50.88
N TYR A 12 -20.49 -41.06 49.94
CA TYR A 12 -20.28 -42.48 50.26
C TYR A 12 -18.86 -42.76 50.77
N LYS A 13 -17.86 -41.99 50.32
CA LYS A 13 -16.49 -42.10 50.85
C LYS A 13 -16.45 -41.71 52.33
N PHE A 14 -17.17 -40.66 52.73
CA PHE A 14 -17.29 -40.27 54.14
C PHE A 14 -18.05 -41.32 54.98
N TRP A 15 -19.09 -41.94 54.44
CA TRP A 15 -19.77 -43.06 55.11
C TRP A 15 -18.83 -44.24 55.38
N ALA A 16 -17.95 -44.57 54.45
CA ALA A 16 -16.94 -45.61 54.64
C ALA A 16 -15.94 -45.26 55.77
N VAL A 17 -15.50 -44.00 55.87
CA VAL A 17 -14.63 -43.53 56.95
C VAL A 17 -15.32 -43.62 58.32
N ASN A 18 -16.58 -43.18 58.40
CA ASN A 18 -17.37 -43.27 59.64
C ASN A 18 -17.59 -44.72 60.07
N ALA A 19 -17.75 -45.65 59.12
CA ALA A 19 -17.87 -47.09 59.41
C ALA A 19 -16.56 -47.67 60.01
N VAL A 20 -15.40 -47.28 59.49
CA VAL A 20 -14.10 -47.67 60.06
C VAL A 20 -13.94 -47.08 61.47
N ALA A 21 -14.34 -45.82 61.69
CA ALA A 21 -14.33 -45.19 63.01
C ALA A 21 -15.25 -45.92 64.01
N PHE A 22 -16.40 -46.42 63.56
CA PHE A 22 -17.32 -47.22 64.39
C PHE A 22 -16.68 -48.55 64.82
N VAL A 23 -16.12 -49.31 63.87
CA VAL A 23 -15.48 -50.60 64.17
C VAL A 23 -14.28 -50.43 65.10
N THR A 24 -13.43 -49.42 64.87
CA THR A 24 -12.28 -49.13 65.74
C THR A 24 -12.71 -48.71 67.15
N THR A 25 -13.77 -47.91 67.29
CA THR A 25 -14.33 -47.55 68.61
C THR A 25 -14.85 -48.78 69.36
N LEU A 26 -15.51 -49.71 68.66
CA LEU A 26 -16.00 -50.96 69.26
C LEU A 26 -14.85 -51.82 69.80
N LEU A 27 -13.75 -51.94 69.06
CA LEU A 27 -12.56 -52.66 69.49
C LEU A 27 -11.90 -52.01 70.72
N LEU A 28 -11.85 -50.67 70.77
CA LEU A 28 -11.31 -49.94 71.94
C LEU A 28 -12.16 -50.17 73.20
N VAL A 29 -13.48 -50.25 73.07
CA VAL A 29 -14.37 -50.56 74.21
C VAL A 29 -14.13 -51.97 74.73
N LEU A 30 -14.01 -52.97 73.85
CA LEU A 30 -13.67 -54.34 74.25
C LEU A 30 -12.32 -54.40 74.97
N HIS A 31 -11.33 -53.65 74.48
CA HIS A 31 -10.03 -53.55 75.12
C HIS A 31 -10.10 -52.88 76.51
N ALA A 32 -10.88 -51.80 76.64
CA ALA A 32 -11.09 -51.12 77.92
C ALA A 32 -11.77 -52.02 78.97
N ILE A 33 -12.72 -52.87 78.54
CA ILE A 33 -13.36 -53.87 79.42
C ILE A 33 -12.34 -54.91 79.89
N SER A 34 -11.46 -55.38 78.99
CA SER A 34 -10.38 -56.31 79.36
C SER A 34 -9.46 -55.69 80.42
N LEU A 35 -9.01 -54.45 80.19
CA LEU A 35 -8.19 -53.69 81.13
C LEU A 35 -8.84 -53.52 82.50
N GLU A 36 -10.14 -53.20 82.54
CA GLU A 36 -10.86 -53.05 83.80
C GLU A 36 -10.98 -54.37 84.56
N ARG A 37 -11.21 -55.48 83.85
CA ARG A 37 -11.24 -56.81 84.46
C ARG A 37 -9.89 -57.15 85.08
N ASP A 38 -8.81 -56.99 84.32
CA ASP A 38 -7.45 -57.29 84.80
C ASP A 38 -7.11 -56.48 86.07
N ALA A 39 -7.51 -55.20 86.10
CA ALA A 39 -7.34 -54.36 87.29
C ALA A 39 -8.14 -54.85 88.51
N ARG A 40 -9.36 -55.40 88.30
CA ARG A 40 -10.17 -55.96 89.39
C ARG A 40 -9.65 -57.30 89.90
N VAL A 41 -9.09 -58.13 89.02
CA VAL A 41 -8.43 -59.38 89.40
C VAL A 41 -7.23 -59.10 90.30
N GLU A 42 -6.38 -58.12 89.91
CA GLU A 42 -5.23 -57.74 90.73
C GLU A 42 -5.67 -57.15 92.08
N ALA A 43 -6.71 -56.32 92.11
CA ALA A 43 -7.25 -55.77 93.36
C ALA A 43 -7.82 -56.86 94.29
N ALA A 44 -8.50 -57.87 93.74
CA ALA A 44 -9.01 -59.01 94.51
C ALA A 44 -7.87 -59.87 95.09
N ARG A 45 -6.80 -60.05 94.32
CA ARG A 45 -5.58 -60.70 94.77
C ARG A 45 -4.94 -59.96 95.94
N ASP A 46 -4.73 -58.65 95.80
CA ASP A 46 -4.15 -57.82 96.87
C ASP A 46 -5.01 -57.86 98.15
N ALA A 47 -6.33 -57.82 98.00
CA ALA A 47 -7.26 -57.93 99.12
C ALA A 47 -7.15 -59.28 99.85
N ALA A 48 -7.12 -60.40 99.12
CA ALA A 48 -6.98 -61.73 99.69
C ALA A 48 -5.61 -61.93 100.38
N VAL A 49 -4.53 -61.37 99.81
CA VAL A 49 -3.19 -61.37 100.44
C VAL A 49 -3.20 -60.56 101.74
N ALA A 50 -3.79 -59.37 101.75
CA ALA A 50 -3.90 -58.53 102.94
C ALA A 50 -4.74 -59.20 104.04
N GLN A 51 -5.87 -59.80 103.66
CA GLN A 51 -6.74 -60.53 104.59
C GLN A 51 -6.04 -61.77 105.15
N ALA A 52 -5.30 -62.53 104.34
CA ALA A 52 -4.49 -63.65 104.82
C ALA A 52 -3.40 -63.19 105.83
N ALA A 53 -2.76 -62.05 105.58
CA ALA A 53 -1.77 -61.48 106.50
C ALA A 53 -2.41 -61.13 107.87
N LEU A 54 -3.62 -60.56 107.88
CA LEU A 54 -4.38 -60.33 109.12
C LEU A 54 -4.69 -61.65 109.85
N LEU A 55 -5.03 -62.71 109.10
CA LEU A 55 -5.31 -64.02 109.67
C LEU A 55 -4.06 -64.70 110.28
N ARG A 56 -2.84 -64.36 109.84
CA ARG A 56 -1.60 -64.86 110.50
C ARG A 56 -1.43 -64.32 111.90
N ALA A 57 -1.89 -63.09 112.15
CA ALA A 57 -1.85 -62.46 113.46
C ALA A 57 -3.05 -62.83 114.35
N TRP A 58 -3.95 -63.70 113.86
CA TRP A 58 -5.15 -64.10 114.60
C TRP A 58 -4.80 -65.00 115.81
N PRO A 59 -5.41 -64.79 116.99
CA PRO A 59 -5.08 -65.57 118.19
C PRO A 59 -5.31 -67.08 118.01
N ALA A 60 -4.33 -67.89 118.39
CA ALA A 60 -4.43 -69.35 118.33
C ALA A 60 -5.58 -69.86 119.23
N GLY A 61 -6.51 -70.61 118.64
CA GLY A 61 -7.65 -71.22 119.34
C GLY A 61 -8.97 -70.45 119.32
N GLN A 62 -9.03 -69.24 118.73
CA GLN A 62 -10.30 -68.55 118.50
C GLN A 62 -10.92 -68.92 117.14
N ALA A 63 -12.26 -68.93 117.06
CA ALA A 63 -12.96 -69.15 115.80
C ALA A 63 -12.61 -68.02 114.81
N LEU A 64 -12.23 -68.41 113.60
CA LEU A 64 -12.06 -67.47 112.49
C LEU A 64 -13.41 -66.83 112.13
N PRO A 65 -13.41 -65.60 111.58
CA PRO A 65 -14.63 -65.01 111.06
C PRO A 65 -15.23 -65.92 109.99
N ALA A 66 -16.54 -66.17 110.08
CA ALA A 66 -17.27 -66.91 109.06
C ALA A 66 -17.37 -66.02 107.80
N SER A 67 -16.49 -66.24 106.84
CA SER A 67 -16.62 -65.67 105.49
C SER A 67 -16.52 -66.78 104.45
N ASN A 68 -17.25 -66.62 103.35
CA ASN A 68 -17.18 -67.54 102.21
C ASN A 68 -15.81 -67.50 101.50
N GLU A 69 -14.99 -66.51 101.82
CA GLU A 69 -13.65 -66.32 101.28
C GLU A 69 -12.60 -67.10 102.07
N ILE A 70 -12.88 -67.60 103.27
CA ILE A 70 -11.90 -68.30 104.11
C ILE A 70 -12.23 -69.78 104.19
N VAL A 71 -11.35 -70.62 103.67
CA VAL A 71 -11.53 -72.08 103.68
C VAL A 71 -10.43 -72.75 104.50
N ARG A 72 -10.86 -73.58 105.45
CA ARG A 72 -9.97 -74.44 106.24
C ARG A 72 -9.95 -75.85 105.67
N PHE A 73 -8.75 -76.40 105.51
CA PHE A 73 -8.55 -77.77 105.05
C PHE A 73 -7.38 -78.44 105.75
N ALA A 74 -7.40 -79.77 105.84
CA ALA A 74 -6.31 -80.52 106.47
C ALA A 74 -5.10 -80.57 105.53
N ALA A 75 -3.89 -80.53 106.09
CA ALA A 75 -2.66 -80.62 105.31
C ALA A 75 -2.66 -81.90 104.45
N GLY A 76 -2.51 -81.74 103.12
CA GLY A 76 -2.55 -82.84 102.14
C GLY A 76 -3.93 -83.17 101.56
N SER A 77 -5.02 -82.51 102.00
CA SER A 77 -6.36 -82.64 101.40
C SER A 77 -6.75 -81.38 100.62
N ALA A 78 -7.41 -81.52 99.47
CA ALA A 78 -7.83 -80.36 98.67
C ALA A 78 -9.18 -79.83 99.20
N PRO A 79 -9.34 -78.50 99.41
CA PRO A 79 -10.63 -77.95 99.78
C PRO A 79 -11.63 -78.11 98.63
N GLN A 80 -12.79 -78.71 98.86
CA GLN A 80 -13.81 -78.81 97.80
C GLN A 80 -14.48 -77.46 97.58
N LEU A 81 -14.12 -76.77 96.49
CA LEU A 81 -14.83 -75.59 95.99
C LEU A 81 -15.70 -76.02 94.80
N GLN A 82 -16.94 -75.52 94.75
CA GLN A 82 -17.86 -75.87 93.68
C GLN A 82 -17.33 -75.35 92.34
N GLY A 83 -16.96 -76.27 91.44
CA GLY A 83 -16.60 -75.96 90.06
C GLY A 83 -15.17 -75.44 89.84
N THR A 84 -14.29 -75.50 90.85
CA THR A 84 -12.89 -75.05 90.74
C THR A 84 -11.93 -76.17 91.14
N ASP A 85 -10.92 -76.46 90.32
CA ASP A 85 -9.87 -77.43 90.68
C ASP A 85 -8.93 -76.82 91.73
N THR A 86 -9.05 -77.32 92.96
CA THR A 86 -8.28 -76.87 94.12
C THR A 86 -7.10 -77.77 94.45
N SER A 87 -6.77 -78.73 93.58
CA SER A 87 -5.64 -79.64 93.78
C SER A 87 -4.30 -78.88 93.96
N ALA A 88 -4.15 -77.72 93.31
CA ALA A 88 -3.00 -76.83 93.45
C ALA A 88 -2.80 -76.28 94.87
N LEU A 89 -3.88 -76.15 95.66
CA LEU A 89 -3.84 -75.61 97.03
C LEU A 89 -3.28 -76.60 98.07
N THR A 90 -3.23 -77.90 97.73
CA THR A 90 -2.81 -78.96 98.67
C THR A 90 -1.38 -78.81 99.18
N ARG A 91 -0.46 -78.40 98.29
CA ARG A 91 1.00 -78.32 98.55
C ARG A 91 1.58 -76.91 98.47
N ALA A 92 0.82 -75.93 98.01
CA ALA A 92 1.31 -74.56 97.86
C ALA A 92 1.32 -73.78 99.19
N THR A 93 2.25 -72.83 99.32
CA THR A 93 2.29 -71.79 100.36
C THR A 93 2.46 -70.45 99.65
N GLY A 94 1.54 -69.51 99.86
CA GLY A 94 1.50 -68.26 99.10
C GLY A 94 0.32 -68.20 98.12
N TRP A 95 0.41 -67.28 97.16
CA TRP A 95 -0.64 -67.06 96.17
C TRP A 95 -0.66 -68.19 95.15
N VAL A 96 -1.85 -68.69 94.85
CA VAL A 96 -2.09 -69.71 93.82
C VAL A 96 -3.20 -69.22 92.91
N ASP A 97 -2.89 -69.04 91.63
CA ASP A 97 -3.90 -68.81 90.61
C ASP A 97 -4.72 -70.09 90.40
N LEU A 98 -6.03 -69.94 90.42
CA LEU A 98 -6.96 -71.06 90.24
C LEU A 98 -7.52 -71.01 88.83
N ASP A 99 -7.70 -72.18 88.22
CA ASP A 99 -8.34 -72.27 86.91
C ASP A 99 -9.81 -71.86 87.05
N HIS A 100 -10.22 -70.88 86.26
CA HIS A 100 -11.53 -70.26 86.36
C HIS A 100 -12.07 -69.84 85.00
N ASP A 101 -13.40 -69.81 84.87
CA ASP A 101 -14.04 -69.27 83.68
C ASP A 101 -13.93 -67.74 83.66
N ALA A 102 -12.83 -67.29 83.05
CA ALA A 102 -12.49 -65.92 82.79
C ALA A 102 -13.56 -65.13 81.99
N LEU A 103 -14.36 -65.82 81.19
CA LEU A 103 -15.26 -65.19 80.22
C LEU A 103 -16.69 -65.12 80.74
N PHE A 104 -17.24 -66.21 81.27
CA PHE A 104 -18.66 -66.33 81.62
C PHE A 104 -18.94 -66.80 83.05
N GLY A 105 -17.91 -66.97 83.89
CA GLY A 105 -18.08 -67.35 85.29
C GLY A 105 -18.92 -66.34 86.08
N ASN A 106 -19.72 -66.82 87.03
CA ASN A 106 -20.47 -65.97 87.96
C ASN A 106 -19.66 -65.81 89.24
N ASP A 107 -19.04 -64.64 89.42
CA ASP A 107 -18.10 -64.31 90.50
C ASP A 107 -17.04 -65.40 90.78
N PRO A 108 -16.24 -65.78 89.76
CA PRO A 108 -15.31 -66.90 89.88
C PRO A 108 -14.20 -66.63 90.90
N VAL A 109 -13.78 -67.71 91.57
CA VAL A 109 -12.56 -67.70 92.39
C VAL A 109 -11.35 -67.66 91.46
N VAL A 110 -10.70 -66.51 91.36
CA VAL A 110 -9.55 -66.30 90.47
C VAL A 110 -8.24 -66.82 91.04
N GLY A 111 -8.16 -66.92 92.36
CA GLY A 111 -6.99 -67.44 93.06
C GLY A 111 -7.22 -67.54 94.55
N ALA A 112 -6.25 -68.11 95.25
CA ALA A 112 -6.28 -68.19 96.71
C ALA A 112 -4.90 -68.01 97.34
N GLN A 113 -4.86 -67.31 98.47
CA GLN A 113 -3.67 -67.17 99.30
C GLN A 113 -3.67 -68.27 100.37
N VAL A 114 -2.73 -69.22 100.26
CA VAL A 114 -2.61 -70.37 101.17
C VAL A 114 -1.56 -70.12 102.25
N GLN A 115 -1.91 -70.40 103.50
CA GLN A 115 -0.99 -70.35 104.63
C GLN A 115 -1.27 -71.44 105.67
N ASP A 116 -0.25 -71.78 106.43
CA ASP A 116 -0.36 -72.75 107.52
C ASP A 116 -0.90 -72.08 108.78
N ALA A 117 -1.84 -72.73 109.46
CA ALA A 117 -2.38 -72.29 110.75
C ALA A 117 -1.69 -73.04 111.91
N ALA A 118 -1.68 -72.43 113.09
CA ALA A 118 -0.96 -72.93 114.27
C ALA A 118 -1.49 -74.29 114.81
N ASP A 119 -2.66 -74.73 114.37
CA ASP A 119 -3.34 -75.97 114.76
C ASP A 119 -3.09 -77.16 113.80
N GLY A 120 -2.17 -77.01 112.85
CA GLY A 120 -1.85 -78.04 111.84
C GLY A 120 -2.86 -78.11 110.68
N GLN A 121 -3.85 -77.20 110.64
CA GLN A 121 -4.70 -76.99 109.47
C GLN A 121 -4.10 -75.93 108.53
N ARG A 122 -4.55 -75.91 107.28
CA ARG A 122 -4.19 -74.89 106.29
C ARG A 122 -5.41 -74.00 106.02
N ILE A 123 -5.15 -72.71 105.80
CA ILE A 123 -6.17 -71.71 105.47
C ILE A 123 -5.89 -71.20 104.06
N ALA A 124 -6.91 -71.23 103.20
CA ALA A 124 -6.93 -70.55 101.92
C ALA A 124 -7.87 -69.35 102.01
N VAL A 125 -7.38 -68.15 101.71
CA VAL A 125 -8.21 -66.97 101.48
C VAL A 125 -8.43 -66.85 99.98
N LEU A 126 -9.68 -67.04 99.55
CA LEU A 126 -10.12 -66.99 98.16
C LEU A 126 -10.27 -65.55 97.71
N ALA A 127 -9.79 -65.25 96.51
CA ALA A 127 -10.09 -64.00 95.83
C ALA A 127 -11.15 -64.24 94.76
N HIS A 128 -12.22 -63.46 94.85
CA HIS A 128 -13.27 -63.43 93.84
C HIS A 128 -13.08 -62.19 92.98
N ALA A 129 -13.15 -62.36 91.66
CA ALA A 129 -13.12 -61.24 90.74
C ALA A 129 -14.09 -61.49 89.57
N PRO A 130 -14.76 -60.43 89.07
CA PRO A 130 -15.81 -60.62 88.10
C PRO A 130 -15.27 -61.13 86.76
N SER A 131 -16.06 -61.96 86.08
CA SER A 131 -15.74 -62.43 84.73
C SER A 131 -15.88 -61.31 83.70
N PHE A 132 -15.36 -61.54 82.48
CA PHE A 132 -15.52 -60.58 81.39
C PHE A 132 -17.00 -60.26 81.11
N ALA A 133 -17.89 -61.26 81.14
CA ALA A 133 -19.32 -61.06 80.93
C ALA A 133 -19.97 -60.20 82.02
N GLU A 134 -19.52 -60.28 83.27
CA GLU A 134 -20.05 -59.46 84.38
C GLU A 134 -19.57 -58.01 84.30
N VAL A 135 -18.28 -57.79 84.00
CA VAL A 135 -17.76 -56.44 83.75
C VAL A 135 -18.41 -55.85 82.50
N PHE A 136 -18.58 -56.65 81.44
CA PHE A 136 -19.28 -56.26 80.22
C PHE A 136 -20.71 -55.84 80.53
N THR A 137 -21.53 -56.69 81.15
CA THR A 137 -22.96 -56.39 81.40
C THR A 137 -23.16 -55.21 82.37
N SER A 138 -22.35 -55.10 83.42
CA SER A 138 -22.44 -53.99 84.40
C SER A 138 -22.03 -52.64 83.80
N ARG A 139 -21.06 -52.62 82.88
CA ARG A 139 -20.59 -51.40 82.20
C ARG A 139 -21.23 -51.18 80.82
N MET A 140 -21.96 -52.17 80.28
CA MET A 140 -22.47 -52.17 78.90
C MET A 140 -23.27 -50.92 78.62
N LEU A 141 -24.17 -50.53 79.54
CA LEU A 141 -25.04 -49.37 79.37
C LEU A 141 -24.21 -48.07 79.33
N ASN A 142 -23.23 -47.93 80.23
CA ASN A 142 -22.35 -46.75 80.26
C ASN A 142 -21.51 -46.65 78.98
N TYR A 143 -20.85 -47.73 78.56
CA TYR A 143 -20.08 -47.73 77.31
C TYR A 143 -20.98 -47.52 76.08
N ALA A 144 -22.17 -48.12 76.03
CA ALA A 144 -23.12 -47.94 74.94
C ALA A 144 -23.55 -46.47 74.81
N VAL A 145 -23.85 -45.79 75.93
CA VAL A 145 -24.23 -44.36 75.92
C VAL A 145 -23.06 -43.49 75.45
N THR A 146 -21.84 -43.72 75.96
CA THR A 146 -20.66 -42.94 75.54
C THR A 146 -20.35 -43.12 74.06
N VAL A 147 -20.35 -44.35 73.56
CA VAL A 147 -20.14 -44.64 72.13
C VAL A 147 -21.24 -44.02 71.29
N PHE A 148 -22.50 -44.11 71.72
CA PHE A 148 -23.63 -43.51 71.00
C PHE A 148 -23.49 -42.00 70.88
N LEU A 149 -23.15 -41.30 71.96
CA LEU A 149 -22.94 -39.83 71.93
C LEU A 149 -21.77 -39.43 71.04
N LEU A 150 -20.64 -40.12 71.14
CA LEU A 150 -19.47 -39.87 70.29
C LEU A 150 -19.78 -40.14 68.81
N MET A 151 -20.51 -41.22 68.52
CA MET A 151 -20.91 -41.56 67.15
C MET A 151 -21.90 -40.55 66.58
N MET A 152 -22.85 -40.07 67.39
CA MET A 152 -23.80 -39.04 66.96
C MET A 152 -23.09 -37.72 66.67
N ALA A 153 -22.12 -37.32 67.50
CA ALA A 153 -21.30 -36.13 67.27
C ALA A 153 -20.41 -36.26 66.01
N LEU A 154 -19.81 -37.43 65.79
CA LEU A 154 -19.01 -37.73 64.60
C LEU A 154 -19.87 -37.72 63.33
N LEU A 155 -21.05 -38.34 63.35
CA LEU A 155 -21.99 -38.32 62.23
C LEU A 155 -22.51 -36.92 61.94
N ALA A 156 -22.85 -36.14 62.98
CA ALA A 156 -23.34 -34.77 62.82
C ALA A 156 -22.26 -33.85 62.22
N SER A 157 -21.03 -33.90 62.73
CA SER A 157 -19.90 -33.13 62.19
C SER A 157 -19.54 -33.54 60.77
N SER A 158 -19.48 -34.84 60.48
CA SER A 158 -19.27 -35.38 59.13
C SER A 158 -20.34 -34.90 58.16
N GLN A 159 -21.62 -34.97 58.55
CA GLN A 159 -22.73 -34.55 57.70
C GLN A 159 -22.72 -33.04 57.42
N LEU A 160 -22.35 -32.23 58.42
CA LEU A 160 -22.22 -30.77 58.28
C LEU A 160 -21.10 -30.41 57.28
N LEU A 161 -19.95 -31.08 57.40
CA LEU A 161 -18.79 -30.90 56.53
C LEU A 161 -19.08 -31.34 55.09
N ILE A 162 -19.75 -32.48 54.90
CA ILE A 162 -20.18 -32.97 53.58
C ILE A 162 -21.15 -31.98 52.93
N ARG A 163 -22.16 -31.50 53.67
CA ARG A 163 -23.12 -30.53 53.15
C ARG A 163 -22.43 -29.24 52.74
N PHE A 164 -21.51 -28.75 53.56
CA PHE A 164 -20.73 -27.54 53.27
C PHE A 164 -19.91 -27.70 51.98
N LEU A 165 -19.08 -28.75 51.88
CA LEU A 165 -18.24 -29.01 50.70
C LEU A 165 -19.06 -29.26 49.42
N LEU A 166 -20.08 -30.13 49.49
CA LEU A 166 -20.90 -30.45 48.32
C LEU A 166 -21.71 -29.25 47.84
N SER A 167 -22.15 -28.36 48.73
CA SER A 167 -22.84 -27.13 48.32
C SER A 167 -21.92 -26.26 47.47
N HIS A 168 -20.70 -25.97 47.95
CA HIS A 168 -19.74 -25.13 47.24
C HIS A 168 -19.29 -25.76 45.91
N LEU A 169 -19.00 -27.07 45.91
CA LEU A 169 -18.65 -27.80 44.69
C LEU A 169 -19.79 -27.83 43.68
N ASN A 170 -21.05 -28.01 44.12
CA ASN A 170 -22.19 -27.98 43.21
C ASN A 170 -22.42 -26.58 42.65
N THR A 171 -22.29 -25.51 43.45
CA THR A 171 -22.39 -24.14 42.93
C THR A 171 -21.34 -23.86 41.85
N LEU A 172 -20.08 -24.22 42.08
CA LEU A 172 -19.02 -24.08 41.08
C LEU A 172 -19.33 -24.91 39.81
N LYS A 173 -19.69 -26.18 39.98
CA LYS A 173 -20.05 -27.10 38.88
C LYS A 173 -21.24 -26.58 38.07
N ASP A 174 -22.29 -26.10 38.73
CA ASP A 174 -23.51 -25.64 38.07
C ASP A 174 -23.25 -24.37 37.26
N VAL A 175 -22.43 -23.43 37.76
CA VAL A 175 -21.99 -22.27 36.97
C VAL A 175 -21.11 -22.70 35.80
N MET A 176 -20.16 -23.62 35.99
CA MET A 176 -19.32 -24.13 34.89
C MET A 176 -20.16 -24.80 33.79
N LEU A 177 -21.14 -25.63 34.17
CA LEU A 177 -22.07 -26.26 33.23
C LEU A 177 -23.01 -25.25 32.57
N HIS A 178 -23.38 -24.18 33.27
CA HIS A 178 -24.14 -23.09 32.66
C HIS A 178 -23.32 -22.41 31.57
N VAL A 179 -22.08 -22.02 31.86
CA VAL A 179 -21.16 -21.38 30.91
C VAL A 179 -20.90 -22.26 29.69
N GLU A 180 -20.69 -23.56 29.88
CA GLU A 180 -20.44 -24.52 28.78
C GLU A 180 -21.63 -24.61 27.82
N LYS A 181 -22.86 -24.61 28.32
CA LYS A 181 -24.08 -24.73 27.49
C LYS A 181 -24.53 -23.40 26.89
N SER A 182 -24.41 -22.31 27.63
CA SER A 182 -24.95 -21.01 27.24
C SER A 182 -23.94 -20.11 26.52
N GLY A 183 -22.64 -20.39 26.67
CA GLY A 183 -21.59 -19.46 26.24
C GLY A 183 -21.59 -18.14 27.01
N ASP A 184 -22.24 -18.10 28.20
CA ASP A 184 -22.35 -16.90 29.02
C ASP A 184 -21.07 -16.64 29.81
N LEU A 185 -20.17 -15.86 29.21
CA LEU A 185 -18.90 -15.43 29.78
C LEU A 185 -19.08 -14.39 30.91
N SER A 186 -20.29 -13.82 31.07
CA SER A 186 -20.63 -12.90 32.18
C SER A 186 -20.84 -13.61 33.51
N ALA A 187 -21.15 -14.91 33.48
CA ALA A 187 -21.42 -15.69 34.67
C ALA A 187 -20.19 -15.72 35.61
N ARG A 188 -20.46 -15.56 36.91
CA ARG A 188 -19.46 -15.60 37.99
C ARG A 188 -19.91 -16.56 39.06
N VAL A 189 -18.94 -17.24 39.67
CA VAL A 189 -19.16 -18.15 40.79
C VAL A 189 -19.23 -17.31 42.07
N PRO A 190 -20.38 -17.22 42.76
CA PRO A 190 -20.57 -16.37 43.93
C PRO A 190 -20.13 -17.12 45.20
N LEU A 191 -18.87 -17.55 45.25
CA LEU A 191 -18.31 -18.25 46.41
C LEU A 191 -17.29 -17.34 47.11
N ASP A 192 -17.60 -16.97 48.35
CA ASP A 192 -16.71 -16.23 49.25
C ASP A 192 -16.12 -17.19 50.29
N SER A 193 -15.26 -18.09 49.82
CA SER A 193 -14.47 -18.99 50.67
C SER A 193 -12.99 -18.77 50.39
N ARG A 194 -12.15 -19.02 51.39
CA ARG A 194 -10.68 -18.92 51.29
C ARG A 194 -10.00 -20.30 51.21
N ASP A 195 -10.80 -21.35 51.21
CA ASP A 195 -10.32 -22.73 51.02
C ASP A 195 -9.98 -23.01 49.54
N GLU A 196 -9.60 -24.25 49.25
CA GLU A 196 -9.24 -24.70 47.91
C GLU A 196 -10.38 -24.50 46.91
N VAL A 197 -11.64 -24.67 47.32
CA VAL A 197 -12.81 -24.48 46.45
C VAL A 197 -13.00 -23.00 46.12
N GLY A 198 -12.81 -22.12 47.10
CA GLY A 198 -12.80 -20.68 46.90
C GLY A 198 -11.69 -20.21 45.96
N GLN A 199 -10.48 -20.78 46.06
CA GLN A 199 -9.39 -20.52 45.13
C GLN A 199 -9.73 -20.99 43.69
N MET A 200 -10.36 -22.15 43.54
CA MET A 200 -10.85 -22.62 42.23
C MET A 200 -11.92 -21.69 41.64
N ALA A 201 -12.85 -21.21 42.46
CA ALA A 201 -13.87 -20.24 42.03
C ALA A 201 -13.24 -18.91 41.59
N SER A 202 -12.26 -18.40 42.34
CA SER A 202 -11.51 -17.19 41.98
C SER A 202 -10.74 -17.36 40.67
N ALA A 203 -10.02 -18.49 40.50
CA ALA A 203 -9.29 -18.80 39.27
C ALA A 203 -10.23 -18.92 38.05
N PHE A 204 -11.39 -19.55 38.22
CA PHE A 204 -12.43 -19.62 37.19
C PHE A 204 -12.97 -18.24 36.82
N ASN A 205 -13.29 -17.40 37.81
CA ASN A 205 -13.75 -16.03 37.58
C ASN A 205 -12.69 -15.17 36.86
N ALA A 206 -11.40 -15.34 37.21
CA ALA A 206 -10.29 -14.67 36.54
C ALA A 206 -10.12 -15.13 35.08
N MET A 207 -10.27 -16.44 34.82
CA MET A 207 -10.26 -17.00 33.47
C MET A 207 -11.41 -16.46 32.62
N GLN A 208 -12.64 -16.38 33.16
CA GLN A 208 -13.78 -15.78 32.48
C GLN A 208 -13.57 -14.29 32.16
N ALA A 209 -13.01 -13.52 33.10
CA ALA A 209 -12.64 -12.13 32.84
C ALA A 209 -11.54 -12.01 31.76
N GLY A 210 -10.63 -12.99 31.67
CA GLY A 210 -9.68 -13.12 30.57
C GLY A 210 -10.37 -13.32 29.22
N PHE A 211 -11.29 -14.29 29.12
CA PHE A 211 -12.03 -14.55 27.89
C PHE A 211 -12.90 -13.38 27.45
N GLN A 212 -13.61 -12.71 28.37
CA GLN A 212 -14.38 -11.51 28.04
C GLN A 212 -13.51 -10.43 27.40
N ARG A 213 -12.31 -10.17 27.94
CA ARG A 213 -11.37 -9.20 27.35
C ARG A 213 -10.92 -9.61 25.95
N VAL A 214 -10.59 -10.89 25.76
CA VAL A 214 -10.16 -11.41 24.45
C VAL A 214 -11.31 -11.28 23.44
N VAL A 215 -12.50 -11.79 23.76
CA VAL A 215 -13.68 -11.74 22.89
C VAL A 215 -14.08 -10.30 22.59
N GLY A 216 -14.06 -9.40 23.58
CA GLY A 216 -14.29 -7.97 23.37
C GLY A 216 -13.25 -7.32 22.45
N THR A 217 -11.98 -7.68 22.59
CA THR A 217 -10.91 -7.21 21.68
C THR A 217 -11.14 -7.72 20.25
N VAL A 218 -11.48 -9.00 20.08
CA VAL A 218 -11.77 -9.57 18.75
C VAL A 218 -13.01 -8.92 18.14
N ALA A 219 -14.05 -8.64 18.93
CA ALA A 219 -15.25 -7.94 18.46
C ALA A 219 -14.90 -6.56 17.89
N GLN A 220 -14.10 -5.78 18.64
CA GLN A 220 -13.66 -4.46 18.21
C GLN A 220 -12.77 -4.51 16.96
N VAL A 221 -11.85 -5.47 16.88
CA VAL A 221 -11.00 -5.66 15.69
C VAL A 221 -11.83 -6.07 14.47
N THR A 222 -12.85 -6.90 14.68
CA THR A 222 -13.75 -7.36 13.62
C THR A 222 -14.59 -6.21 13.06
N GLU A 223 -15.13 -5.33 13.92
CA GLU A 223 -15.86 -4.13 13.48
C GLU A 223 -14.94 -3.18 12.69
N ARG A 224 -13.71 -2.95 13.15
CA ARG A 224 -12.72 -2.15 12.42
C ARG A 224 -12.33 -2.77 11.08
N LEU A 225 -12.29 -4.10 11.00
CA LEU A 225 -12.00 -4.83 9.76
C LEU A 225 -13.14 -4.67 8.75
N ASP A 226 -14.39 -4.80 9.20
CA ASP A 226 -15.58 -4.61 8.35
C ASP A 226 -15.65 -3.19 7.79
N GLU A 227 -15.47 -2.17 8.63
CA GLU A 227 -15.37 -0.78 8.16
C GLU A 227 -14.19 -0.55 7.21
N GLY A 228 -13.04 -1.17 7.49
CA GLY A 228 -11.84 -1.08 6.66
C GLY A 228 -12.08 -1.67 5.27
N ALA A 229 -12.73 -2.84 5.20
CA ALA A 229 -13.13 -3.49 3.97
C ALA A 229 -14.17 -2.67 3.19
N ALA A 230 -15.16 -2.08 3.87
CA ALA A 230 -16.13 -1.20 3.21
C ALA A 230 -15.47 0.05 2.61
N ARG A 231 -14.56 0.71 3.36
CA ARG A 231 -13.80 1.86 2.87
C ARG A 231 -12.91 1.49 1.69
N LEU A 232 -12.22 0.35 1.75
CA LEU A 232 -11.38 -0.13 0.66
C LEU A 232 -12.21 -0.41 -0.60
N ALA A 233 -13.37 -1.07 -0.47
CA ALA A 233 -14.28 -1.30 -1.59
C ALA A 233 -14.77 0.01 -2.25
N SER A 234 -15.12 1.01 -1.43
CA SER A 234 -15.50 2.34 -1.92
C SER A 234 -14.35 3.01 -2.68
N SER A 235 -13.14 2.98 -2.11
CA SER A 235 -11.94 3.55 -2.75
C SER A 235 -11.61 2.85 -4.07
N MET A 236 -11.75 1.52 -4.15
CA MET A 236 -11.60 0.79 -5.41
C MET A 236 -12.66 1.20 -6.45
N GLY A 237 -13.88 1.52 -6.01
CA GLY A 237 -14.92 2.08 -6.87
C GLY A 237 -14.53 3.44 -7.48
N GLU A 238 -13.95 4.33 -6.67
CA GLU A 238 -13.45 5.64 -7.11
C GLU A 238 -12.26 5.50 -8.06
N VAL A 239 -11.28 4.65 -7.73
CA VAL A 239 -10.13 4.37 -8.60
C VAL A 239 -10.59 3.85 -9.95
N ARG A 240 -11.54 2.91 -9.98
CA ARG A 240 -12.11 2.39 -11.22
C ARG A 240 -12.75 3.50 -12.06
N GLN A 241 -13.51 4.40 -11.44
CA GLN A 241 -14.12 5.53 -12.14
C GLN A 241 -13.06 6.49 -12.71
N GLY A 242 -12.00 6.76 -11.94
CA GLY A 242 -10.85 7.55 -12.39
C GLY A 242 -10.14 6.91 -13.59
N MET A 243 -9.95 5.59 -13.58
CA MET A 243 -9.34 4.85 -14.69
C MET A 243 -10.17 4.89 -15.97
N LEU A 244 -11.51 4.87 -15.89
CA LEU A 244 -12.37 5.07 -17.06
C LEU A 244 -12.20 6.48 -17.66
N GLY A 245 -12.06 7.50 -16.81
CA GLY A 245 -11.74 8.86 -17.25
C GLY A 245 -10.37 8.92 -17.94
N GLN A 246 -9.34 8.35 -17.30
CA GLN A 246 -7.99 8.30 -17.85
C GLN A 246 -7.92 7.55 -19.18
N GLN A 247 -8.68 6.47 -19.34
CA GLN A 247 -8.78 5.75 -20.61
C GLN A 247 -9.32 6.67 -21.72
N SER A 248 -10.40 7.43 -21.44
CA SER A 248 -10.95 8.38 -22.41
C SER A 248 -9.96 9.50 -22.76
N GLU A 249 -9.23 10.05 -21.78
CA GLU A 249 -8.20 11.06 -22.03
C GLU A 249 -7.04 10.50 -22.86
N THR A 250 -6.65 9.25 -22.61
CA THR A 250 -5.60 8.56 -23.35
C THR A 250 -6.00 8.31 -24.81
N ASP A 251 -7.25 7.92 -25.07
CA ASP A 251 -7.77 7.74 -26.43
C ASP A 251 -7.86 9.08 -27.19
N GLN A 252 -8.22 10.18 -26.51
CA GLN A 252 -8.18 11.52 -27.10
C GLN A 252 -6.74 11.95 -27.41
N ALA A 253 -5.80 11.71 -26.50
CA ALA A 253 -4.38 11.99 -26.74
C ALA A 253 -3.84 11.19 -27.94
N ALA A 254 -4.19 9.91 -28.06
CA ALA A 254 -3.83 9.08 -29.21
C ALA A 254 -4.34 9.67 -30.53
N THR A 255 -5.59 10.16 -30.54
CA THR A 255 -6.19 10.80 -31.71
C THR A 255 -5.45 12.08 -32.07
N ALA A 256 -5.18 12.94 -31.09
CA ALA A 256 -4.45 14.19 -31.31
C ALA A 256 -3.02 13.97 -31.81
N ILE A 257 -2.33 12.93 -31.33
CA ILE A 257 -0.99 12.57 -31.80
C ILE A 257 -1.03 12.06 -33.25
N ASN A 258 -2.04 11.27 -33.63
CA ASN A 258 -2.22 10.85 -35.02
C ASN A 258 -2.48 12.05 -35.95
N GLU A 259 -3.34 12.99 -35.55
CA GLU A 259 -3.57 14.22 -36.33
C GLU A 259 -2.31 15.08 -36.44
N MET A 260 -1.55 15.19 -35.35
CA MET A 260 -0.27 15.90 -35.35
C MET A 260 0.75 15.20 -36.26
N SER A 261 0.85 13.87 -36.23
CA SER A 261 1.74 13.11 -37.12
C SER A 261 1.40 13.35 -38.59
N ALA A 262 0.11 13.36 -38.94
CA ALA A 262 -0.32 13.72 -40.28
C ALA A 262 0.07 15.16 -40.64
N THR A 263 -0.19 16.10 -39.72
CA THR A 263 0.14 17.52 -39.94
C THR A 263 1.65 17.74 -40.15
N VAL A 264 2.49 17.08 -39.36
CA VAL A 264 3.95 17.13 -39.49
C VAL A 264 4.40 16.59 -40.86
N HIS A 265 3.82 15.49 -41.32
CA HIS A 265 4.10 14.95 -42.65
C HIS A 265 3.74 15.95 -43.76
N HIS A 266 2.58 16.59 -43.66
CA HIS A 266 2.16 17.65 -44.58
C HIS A 266 3.11 18.86 -44.55
N ILE A 267 3.59 19.27 -43.37
CA ILE A 267 4.56 20.37 -43.25
C ILE A 267 5.89 20.01 -43.94
N ALA A 268 6.40 18.80 -43.74
CA ALA A 268 7.63 18.34 -44.39
C ALA A 268 7.48 18.34 -45.91
N GLN A 269 6.35 17.85 -46.43
CA GLN A 269 6.05 17.81 -47.85
C GLN A 269 5.92 19.23 -48.44
N HIS A 270 5.20 20.14 -47.77
CA HIS A 270 5.08 21.53 -48.18
C HIS A 270 6.42 22.29 -48.16
N ALA A 271 7.29 22.01 -47.18
CA ALA A 271 8.63 22.58 -47.13
C ALA A 271 9.49 22.12 -48.32
N ALA A 272 9.39 20.84 -48.70
CA ALA A 272 10.06 20.29 -49.88
C ALA A 272 9.52 20.93 -51.18
N ASP A 273 8.20 20.98 -51.35
CA ASP A 273 7.58 21.59 -52.54
C ASP A 273 7.97 23.07 -52.67
N THR A 274 7.93 23.83 -51.57
CA THR A 274 8.28 25.25 -51.56
C THR A 274 9.77 25.47 -51.83
N ARG A 275 10.64 24.55 -51.38
CA ARG A 275 12.08 24.57 -51.70
C ARG A 275 12.30 24.41 -53.21
N ASP A 276 11.59 23.49 -53.85
CA ASP A 276 11.72 23.20 -55.27
C ASP A 276 11.15 24.36 -56.13
N GLN A 277 10.04 24.96 -55.69
CA GLN A 277 9.50 26.19 -56.27
C GLN A 277 10.48 27.38 -56.13
N SER A 278 11.11 27.52 -54.96
CA SER A 278 12.14 28.54 -54.74
C SER A 278 13.34 28.34 -55.67
N GLN A 279 13.80 27.10 -55.86
CA GLN A 279 14.86 26.81 -56.82
C GLN A 279 14.48 27.19 -58.26
N THR A 280 13.22 26.95 -58.66
CA THR A 280 12.74 27.37 -59.98
C THR A 280 12.70 28.90 -60.11
N ALA A 281 12.27 29.61 -59.06
CA ALA A 281 12.27 31.07 -59.04
C ALA A 281 13.69 31.66 -59.12
N ASP A 282 14.67 31.06 -58.44
CA ASP A 282 16.09 31.43 -58.49
C ASP A 282 16.66 31.32 -59.92
N GLN A 283 16.35 30.22 -60.61
CA GLN A 283 16.74 30.02 -62.01
C GLN A 283 16.10 31.04 -62.94
N LEU A 284 14.81 31.34 -62.77
CA LEU A 284 14.09 32.32 -63.58
C LEU A 284 14.62 33.75 -63.35
N ALA A 285 14.90 34.12 -62.09
CA ALA A 285 15.48 35.41 -61.75
C ALA A 285 16.91 35.55 -62.31
N GLY A 286 17.75 34.51 -62.20
CA GLY A 286 19.08 34.48 -62.79
C GLY A 286 19.06 34.58 -64.32
N ALA A 287 18.13 33.89 -64.99
CA ALA A 287 17.92 34.01 -66.43
C ALA A 287 17.45 35.43 -66.82
N GLY A 288 16.51 36.01 -66.06
CA GLY A 288 16.06 37.39 -66.23
C GLY A 288 17.21 38.39 -66.10
N GLN A 289 18.09 38.21 -65.12
CA GLN A 289 19.24 39.08 -64.91
C GLN A 289 20.20 39.05 -66.10
N SER A 290 20.46 37.87 -66.67
CA SER A 290 21.26 37.72 -67.88
C SER A 290 20.63 38.45 -69.08
N VAL A 291 19.30 38.36 -69.24
CA VAL A 291 18.58 39.07 -70.30
C VAL A 291 18.69 40.59 -70.13
N VAL A 292 18.46 41.10 -68.93
CA VAL A 292 18.55 42.54 -68.61
C VAL A 292 19.97 43.06 -68.85
N SER A 293 21.00 42.31 -68.44
CA SER A 293 22.40 42.67 -68.70
C SER A 293 22.67 42.83 -70.21
N ARG A 294 22.20 41.88 -71.03
CA ARG A 294 22.35 41.92 -72.49
C ARG A 294 21.57 43.06 -73.13
N VAL A 295 20.40 43.39 -72.59
CA VAL A 295 19.63 44.57 -73.02
C VAL A 295 20.41 45.85 -72.71
N GLY A 296 20.99 45.96 -71.51
CA GLY A 296 21.85 47.08 -71.12
C GLY A 296 23.04 47.27 -72.06
N GLU A 297 23.77 46.20 -72.38
CA GLU A 297 24.87 46.22 -73.35
C GLU A 297 24.40 46.64 -74.76
N SER A 298 23.26 46.14 -75.20
CA SER A 298 22.71 46.47 -76.53
C SER A 298 22.31 47.94 -76.64
N ILE A 299 21.72 48.50 -75.58
CA ILE A 299 21.34 49.92 -75.53
C ILE A 299 22.57 50.81 -75.41
N ALA A 300 23.59 50.40 -74.65
CA ALA A 300 24.86 51.12 -74.61
C ALA A 300 25.53 51.18 -76.00
N GLY A 301 25.50 50.07 -76.74
CA GLY A 301 25.92 50.02 -78.14
C GLY A 301 25.10 50.95 -79.04
N LEU A 302 23.78 51.01 -78.84
CA LEU A 302 22.89 51.92 -79.56
C LEU A 302 23.22 53.40 -79.26
N SER A 303 23.44 53.74 -77.98
CA SER A 303 23.84 55.10 -77.55
C SER A 303 25.13 55.54 -78.26
N SER A 304 26.14 54.67 -78.30
CA SER A 304 27.38 54.91 -79.07
C SER A 304 27.12 55.10 -80.57
N GLY A 305 26.23 54.31 -81.17
CA GLY A 305 25.90 54.43 -82.59
C GLY A 305 25.14 55.74 -82.92
N VAL A 306 24.26 56.17 -82.03
CA VAL A 306 23.56 57.46 -82.13
C VAL A 306 24.54 58.63 -82.03
N GLN A 307 25.47 58.58 -81.07
CA GLN A 307 26.50 59.60 -80.90
C GLN A 307 27.39 59.71 -82.15
N GLN A 308 27.83 58.58 -82.70
CA GLN A 308 28.62 58.56 -83.93
C GLN A 308 27.85 59.10 -85.14
N THR A 309 26.54 58.84 -85.21
CA THR A 309 25.67 59.38 -86.27
C THR A 309 25.51 60.90 -86.12
N ALA A 310 25.37 61.41 -84.89
CA ALA A 310 25.33 62.83 -84.61
C ALA A 310 26.59 63.55 -85.10
N GLU A 311 27.78 63.00 -84.83
CA GLU A 311 29.06 63.54 -85.32
C GLU A 311 29.15 63.57 -86.86
N MET A 312 28.65 62.53 -87.53
CA MET A 312 28.62 62.49 -89.01
C MET A 312 27.69 63.57 -89.59
N ILE A 313 26.54 63.81 -88.95
CA ILE A 313 25.58 64.84 -89.39
C ILE A 313 26.13 66.24 -89.09
N GLU A 314 26.80 66.43 -87.97
CA GLU A 314 27.47 67.69 -87.62
C GLU A 314 28.55 68.04 -88.66
N LYS A 315 29.34 67.05 -89.08
CA LYS A 315 30.29 67.21 -90.19
C LYS A 315 29.62 67.55 -91.52
N LEU A 316 28.46 66.94 -91.82
CA LEU A 316 27.66 67.29 -93.01
C LEU A 316 27.16 68.75 -92.94
N ALA A 317 26.78 69.24 -91.76
CA ALA A 317 26.40 70.64 -91.55
C ALA A 317 27.58 71.59 -91.80
N GLU A 318 28.77 71.26 -91.30
CA GLU A 318 30.01 72.02 -91.58
C GLU A 318 30.35 72.04 -93.08
N ASP A 319 30.27 70.90 -93.76
CA ASP A 319 30.55 70.81 -95.19
C ASP A 319 29.52 71.58 -96.01
N SER A 320 28.24 71.56 -95.60
CA SER A 320 27.19 72.38 -96.21
C SER A 320 27.46 73.88 -96.04
N GLN A 321 27.99 74.32 -94.89
CA GLN A 321 28.42 75.71 -94.67
C GLN A 321 29.58 76.11 -95.60
N LYS A 322 30.54 75.22 -95.83
CA LYS A 322 31.64 75.46 -96.80
C LYS A 322 31.09 75.61 -98.22
N ILE A 323 30.15 74.75 -98.62
CA ILE A 323 29.49 74.84 -99.93
C ILE A 323 28.73 76.17 -100.05
N SER A 324 27.99 76.58 -99.01
CA SER A 324 27.29 77.88 -98.98
C SER A 324 28.23 79.05 -99.28
N SER A 325 29.42 79.05 -98.66
CA SER A 325 30.44 80.08 -98.90
C SER A 325 30.94 80.09 -100.36
N VAL A 326 31.16 78.91 -100.96
CA VAL A 326 31.59 78.80 -102.36
C VAL A 326 30.48 79.30 -103.30
N VAL A 327 29.22 78.92 -103.05
CA VAL A 327 28.08 79.35 -103.87
C VAL A 327 27.86 80.86 -103.78
N SER A 328 28.08 81.47 -102.60
CA SER A 328 28.06 82.92 -102.43
C SER A 328 29.12 83.64 -103.27
N VAL A 329 30.34 83.07 -103.35
CA VAL A 329 31.40 83.60 -104.24
C VAL A 329 31.00 83.48 -105.71
N ILE A 330 30.42 82.35 -106.13
CA ILE A 330 29.95 82.14 -107.51
C ILE A 330 28.83 83.13 -107.85
N HIS A 331 27.88 83.35 -106.93
CA HIS A 331 26.83 84.34 -107.10
C HIS A 331 27.41 85.75 -107.30
N GLY A 332 28.40 86.14 -106.49
CA GLY A 332 29.11 87.40 -106.63
C GLY A 332 29.88 87.52 -107.97
N ILE A 333 30.51 86.44 -108.43
CA ILE A 333 31.16 86.41 -109.76
C ILE A 333 30.13 86.56 -110.88
N ALA A 334 28.99 85.88 -110.78
CA ALA A 334 27.92 85.96 -111.77
C ALA A 334 27.30 87.38 -111.82
N GLU A 335 27.12 88.03 -110.67
CA GLU A 335 26.68 89.42 -110.59
C GLU A 335 27.69 90.39 -111.23
N GLN A 336 28.97 90.23 -110.91
CA GLN A 336 30.04 91.01 -111.55
C GLN A 336 30.09 90.77 -113.06
N THR A 337 29.91 89.53 -113.50
CA THR A 337 29.90 89.16 -114.93
C THR A 337 28.70 89.77 -115.65
N ASN A 338 27.53 89.78 -115.01
CA ASN A 338 26.31 90.42 -115.52
C ASN A 338 26.49 91.93 -115.67
N LEU A 339 27.13 92.60 -114.70
CA LEU A 339 27.46 94.03 -114.76
C LEU A 339 28.51 94.34 -115.85
N LEU A 340 29.55 93.51 -115.97
CA LEU A 340 30.56 93.64 -117.02
C LEU A 340 29.94 93.46 -118.42
N ALA A 341 29.07 92.47 -118.58
CA ALA A 341 28.36 92.20 -119.82
C ALA A 341 27.38 93.33 -120.18
N LEU A 342 26.68 93.90 -119.19
CA LEU A 342 25.83 95.08 -119.38
C LEU A 342 26.66 96.28 -119.87
N ASN A 343 27.81 96.54 -119.24
CA ASN A 343 28.72 97.61 -119.66
C ASN A 343 29.24 97.38 -121.09
N ALA A 344 29.59 96.14 -121.44
CA ALA A 344 30.01 95.76 -122.78
C ALA A 344 28.89 95.91 -123.83
N ALA A 345 27.64 95.55 -123.50
CA ALA A 345 26.48 95.73 -124.37
C ALA A 345 26.17 97.21 -124.62
N ILE A 346 26.29 98.05 -123.59
CA ILE A 346 26.16 99.52 -123.70
C ILE A 346 27.22 100.07 -124.65
N GLU A 347 28.49 99.68 -124.49
CA GLU A 347 29.57 100.19 -125.33
C GLU A 347 29.49 99.65 -126.78
N ALA A 348 29.02 98.41 -126.96
CA ALA A 348 28.75 97.83 -128.28
C ALA A 348 27.60 98.55 -129.02
N ALA A 349 26.53 98.93 -128.31
CA ALA A 349 25.46 99.77 -128.87
C ALA A 349 25.95 101.17 -129.25
N ARG A 350 26.92 101.70 -128.49
CA ARG A 350 27.58 103.00 -128.74
C ARG A 350 28.44 103.01 -130.01
N ALA A 351 29.00 101.86 -130.39
CA ALA A 351 29.83 101.68 -131.59
C ALA A 351 29.03 101.48 -132.91
N GLY A 352 27.69 101.46 -132.86
CA GLY A 352 26.82 101.36 -134.04
C GLY A 352 26.97 100.06 -134.83
N GLU A 353 26.96 100.12 -136.17
CA GLU A 353 27.03 98.92 -137.05
C GLU A 353 28.32 98.09 -136.86
N MET A 354 29.45 98.71 -136.46
CA MET A 354 30.71 98.01 -136.19
C MET A 354 30.68 97.19 -134.89
N GLY A 355 29.75 97.50 -133.98
CA GLY A 355 29.61 96.86 -132.67
C GLY A 355 28.61 95.69 -132.62
N ARG A 356 27.88 95.42 -133.70
CA ARG A 356 26.78 94.43 -133.73
C ARG A 356 27.19 93.03 -133.27
N GLY A 357 28.36 92.54 -133.70
CA GLY A 357 28.87 91.24 -133.29
C GLY A 357 29.22 91.19 -131.79
N PHE A 358 29.78 92.27 -131.26
CA PHE A 358 30.10 92.40 -129.83
C PHE A 358 28.84 92.54 -128.97
N ALA A 359 27.81 93.23 -129.44
CA ALA A 359 26.52 93.37 -128.74
C ALA A 359 25.85 92.00 -128.52
N VAL A 360 25.84 91.14 -129.56
CA VAL A 360 25.29 89.77 -129.46
C VAL A 360 26.06 88.93 -128.44
N VAL A 361 27.40 89.01 -128.43
CA VAL A 361 28.22 88.30 -127.44
C VAL A 361 27.99 88.84 -126.03
N ALA A 362 27.86 90.15 -125.86
CA ALA A 362 27.60 90.77 -124.56
C ALA A 362 26.21 90.38 -124.00
N ASP A 363 25.17 90.35 -124.83
CA ASP A 363 23.84 89.86 -124.43
C ASP A 363 23.84 88.35 -124.10
N GLU A 364 24.62 87.54 -124.82
CA GLU A 364 24.78 86.11 -124.52
C GLU A 364 25.51 85.89 -123.19
N VAL A 365 26.59 86.64 -122.93
CA VAL A 365 27.30 86.61 -121.63
C VAL A 365 26.40 87.08 -120.50
N ARG A 366 25.58 88.11 -120.74
CA ARG A 366 24.61 88.63 -119.75
C ARG A 366 23.54 87.59 -119.44
N ASN A 367 22.96 86.93 -120.45
CA ASN A 367 22.00 85.85 -120.26
C ASN A 367 22.63 84.66 -119.54
N LEU A 368 23.89 84.31 -119.86
CA LEU A 368 24.62 83.26 -119.16
C LEU A 368 24.85 83.62 -117.69
N ALA A 369 25.29 84.85 -117.40
CA ALA A 369 25.50 85.34 -116.04
C ALA A 369 24.20 85.33 -115.23
N LYS A 370 23.07 85.74 -115.82
CA LYS A 370 21.75 85.64 -115.19
C LYS A 370 21.36 84.18 -114.90
N ARG A 371 21.56 83.25 -115.85
CA ARG A 371 21.30 81.82 -115.61
C ARG A 371 22.17 81.25 -114.48
N VAL A 372 23.42 81.70 -114.36
CA VAL A 372 24.30 81.32 -113.24
C VAL A 372 23.75 81.88 -111.92
N GLN A 373 23.30 83.14 -111.87
CA GLN A 373 22.66 83.71 -110.68
C GLN A 373 21.41 82.92 -110.26
N ASP A 374 20.48 82.68 -111.20
CA ASP A 374 19.25 81.91 -110.93
C ASP A 374 19.59 80.50 -110.39
N SER A 375 20.61 79.83 -110.96
CA SER A 375 21.08 78.51 -110.48
C SER A 375 21.74 78.59 -109.10
N THR A 376 22.52 79.64 -108.81
CA THR A 376 23.10 79.84 -107.48
C THR A 376 22.05 80.12 -106.41
N ASP A 377 20.94 80.78 -106.76
CA ASP A 377 19.83 81.04 -105.83
C ASP A 377 19.07 79.75 -105.50
N GLU A 378 18.83 78.90 -106.50
CA GLU A 378 18.29 77.54 -106.30
C GLU A 378 19.22 76.70 -105.41
N ILE A 379 20.53 76.69 -105.69
CA ILE A 379 21.51 75.98 -104.87
C ILE A 379 21.55 76.52 -103.44
N THR A 380 21.49 77.84 -103.26
CA THR A 380 21.45 78.48 -101.93
C THR A 380 20.22 78.02 -101.15
N SER A 381 19.06 77.99 -101.80
CA SER A 381 17.81 77.49 -101.19
C SER A 381 17.91 76.02 -100.79
N MET A 382 18.51 75.18 -101.64
CA MET A 382 18.77 73.76 -101.31
C MET A 382 19.73 73.60 -100.14
N ILE A 383 20.80 74.41 -100.06
CA ILE A 383 21.75 74.37 -98.95
C ILE A 383 21.10 74.82 -97.64
N LEU A 384 20.27 75.87 -97.65
CA LEU A 384 19.54 76.30 -96.46
C LEU A 384 18.59 75.21 -95.95
N ALA A 385 17.88 74.54 -96.85
CA ALA A 385 17.03 73.39 -96.50
C ALA A 385 17.86 72.22 -95.93
N LEU A 386 19.01 71.93 -96.54
CA LEU A 386 19.94 70.90 -96.06
C LEU A 386 20.48 71.23 -94.66
N GLN A 387 20.89 72.48 -94.43
CA GLN A 387 21.37 72.96 -93.12
C GLN A 387 20.29 72.87 -92.04
N SER A 388 19.05 73.27 -92.36
CA SER A 388 17.91 73.10 -91.46
C SER A 388 17.70 71.62 -91.13
N GLY A 389 17.65 70.76 -92.15
CA GLY A 389 17.46 69.32 -91.95
C GLY A 389 18.59 68.66 -91.14
N THR A 390 19.84 69.08 -91.33
CA THR A 390 20.96 68.59 -90.51
C THR A 390 20.86 69.04 -89.06
N ARG A 391 20.39 70.27 -88.79
CA ARG A 391 20.21 70.77 -87.43
C ARG A 391 19.14 69.99 -86.69
N ASP A 392 17.98 69.79 -87.32
CA ASP A 392 16.87 69.02 -86.75
C ASP A 392 17.32 67.56 -86.48
N ALA A 393 18.13 66.99 -87.38
CA ALA A 393 18.66 65.64 -87.19
C ALA A 393 19.67 65.55 -86.03
N VAL A 394 20.54 66.54 -85.83
CA VAL A 394 21.44 66.59 -84.66
C VAL A 394 20.64 66.68 -83.35
N GLU A 395 19.62 67.55 -83.29
CA GLU A 395 18.76 67.68 -82.11
C GLU A 395 18.04 66.35 -81.78
N PHE A 396 17.49 65.69 -82.80
CA PHE A 396 16.86 64.38 -82.64
C PHE A 396 17.85 63.29 -82.18
N MET A 397 19.09 63.31 -82.66
CA MET A 397 20.13 62.38 -82.23
C MET A 397 20.55 62.63 -80.78
N GLN A 398 20.67 63.90 -80.34
CA GLN A 398 20.95 64.23 -78.94
C GLN A 398 19.82 63.76 -78.01
N GLU A 399 18.56 63.98 -78.38
CA GLU A 399 17.42 63.48 -77.62
C GLU A 399 17.42 61.94 -77.56
N SER A 400 17.73 61.29 -78.67
CA SER A 400 17.83 59.82 -78.75
C SER A 400 18.95 59.26 -77.87
N SER A 401 20.10 59.94 -77.80
CA SER A 401 21.21 59.58 -76.91
C SER A 401 20.77 59.66 -75.44
N PHE A 402 20.10 60.74 -75.05
CA PHE A 402 19.60 60.91 -73.67
C PHE A 402 18.59 59.81 -73.29
N LYS A 403 17.69 59.46 -74.22
CA LYS A 403 16.75 58.34 -74.02
C LYS A 403 17.47 57.00 -73.90
N ALA A 404 18.50 56.76 -74.70
CA ALA A 404 19.29 55.53 -74.61
C ALA A 404 19.98 55.40 -73.25
N ASP A 405 20.62 56.47 -72.76
CA ASP A 405 21.27 56.47 -71.44
C ASP A 405 20.26 56.24 -70.30
N SER A 406 19.07 56.85 -70.38
CA SER A 406 17.98 56.59 -69.44
C SER A 406 17.54 55.12 -69.45
N CYS A 407 17.46 54.49 -70.63
CA CYS A 407 17.13 53.06 -70.73
C CYS A 407 18.25 52.17 -70.17
N VAL A 408 19.53 52.54 -70.28
CA VAL A 408 20.64 51.82 -69.61
C VAL A 408 20.48 51.89 -68.09
N GLN A 409 20.16 53.06 -67.55
CA GLN A 409 19.92 53.24 -66.12
C GLN A 409 18.75 52.39 -65.62
N GLN A 410 17.63 52.37 -66.35
CA GLN A 410 16.48 51.52 -66.03
C GLN A 410 16.80 50.03 -66.10
N ALA A 411 17.63 49.61 -67.06
CA ALA A 411 18.10 48.23 -67.14
C ALA A 411 18.98 47.87 -65.92
N HIS A 412 19.83 48.79 -65.47
CA HIS A 412 20.63 48.59 -64.27
C HIS A 412 19.76 48.40 -63.01
N GLU A 413 18.78 49.29 -62.80
CA GLU A 413 17.83 49.20 -61.69
C GLU A 413 17.02 47.90 -61.71
N ALA A 414 16.58 47.45 -62.90
CA ALA A 414 15.90 46.17 -63.05
C ALA A 414 16.83 44.98 -62.72
N GLY A 415 18.11 45.08 -63.06
CA GLY A 415 19.14 44.09 -62.68
C GLY A 415 19.36 44.02 -61.18
N GLU A 416 19.43 45.16 -60.48
CA GLU A 416 19.53 45.19 -59.02
C GLU A 416 18.30 44.58 -58.34
N ALA A 417 17.11 44.86 -58.86
CA ALA A 417 15.88 44.25 -58.34
C ALA A 417 15.86 42.72 -58.50
N LEU A 418 16.33 42.20 -59.64
CA LEU A 418 16.46 40.75 -59.86
C LEU A 418 17.51 40.10 -58.94
N ALA A 419 18.60 40.82 -58.64
CA ALA A 419 19.61 40.37 -57.67
C ALA A 419 19.05 40.32 -56.24
N ALA A 420 18.23 41.30 -55.86
CA ALA A 420 17.53 41.29 -54.58
C ALA A 420 16.54 40.12 -54.47
N ILE A 421 15.80 39.82 -55.56
CA ILE A 421 14.90 38.67 -55.63
C ILE A 421 15.66 37.35 -55.45
N THR A 422 16.77 37.14 -56.16
CA THR A 422 17.61 35.93 -56.00
C THR A 422 18.11 35.79 -54.57
N GLY A 423 18.55 36.88 -53.93
CA GLY A 423 18.93 36.87 -52.51
C GLY A 423 17.80 36.44 -51.57
N ALA A 424 16.60 36.99 -51.75
CA ALA A 424 15.42 36.63 -50.95
C ALA A 424 14.98 35.17 -51.15
N VAL A 425 15.02 34.68 -52.39
CA VAL A 425 14.69 33.29 -52.75
C VAL A 425 15.72 32.31 -52.15
N ALA A 426 17.01 32.66 -52.16
CA ALA A 426 18.04 31.86 -51.50
C ALA A 426 17.78 31.73 -49.99
N GLN A 427 17.35 32.81 -49.33
CA GLN A 427 16.98 32.79 -47.92
C GLN A 427 15.73 31.92 -47.67
N MET A 428 14.70 32.01 -48.52
CA MET A 428 13.52 31.13 -48.46
C MET A 428 13.91 29.65 -48.54
N ARG A 429 14.80 29.29 -49.45
CA ARG A 429 15.30 27.91 -49.60
C ARG A 429 15.98 27.40 -48.33
N GLN A 430 16.79 28.24 -47.69
CA GLN A 430 17.43 27.92 -46.42
C GLN A 430 16.40 27.73 -45.30
N SER A 431 15.42 28.63 -45.19
CA SER A 431 14.33 28.51 -44.20
C SER A 431 13.52 27.21 -44.40
N ASN A 432 13.19 26.85 -45.64
CA ASN A 432 12.48 25.59 -45.92
C ASN A 432 13.30 24.35 -45.55
N THR A 433 14.63 24.41 -45.71
CA THR A 433 15.50 23.33 -45.25
C THR A 433 15.43 23.18 -43.73
N GLN A 434 15.41 24.29 -42.99
CA GLN A 434 15.24 24.26 -41.53
C GLN A 434 13.86 23.76 -41.11
N ILE A 435 12.79 24.16 -41.83
CA ILE A 435 11.43 23.67 -41.59
C ILE A 435 11.35 22.16 -41.81
N ALA A 436 11.97 21.63 -42.88
CA ALA A 436 12.00 20.20 -43.13
C ALA A 436 12.72 19.42 -42.01
N VAL A 437 13.86 19.94 -41.51
CA VAL A 437 14.57 19.34 -40.37
C VAL A 437 13.72 19.40 -39.09
N ALA A 438 13.05 20.52 -38.82
CA ALA A 438 12.17 20.65 -37.66
C ALA A 438 10.96 19.71 -37.74
N ALA A 439 10.39 19.52 -38.93
CA ALA A 439 9.32 18.57 -39.16
C ALA A 439 9.77 17.12 -38.91
N GLU A 440 10.97 16.74 -39.38
CA GLU A 440 11.54 15.41 -39.10
C GLU A 440 11.72 15.17 -37.59
N GLN A 441 12.23 16.18 -36.87
CA GLN A 441 12.34 16.11 -35.41
C GLN A 441 10.97 15.99 -34.74
N GLN A 442 9.97 16.78 -35.16
CA GLN A 442 8.61 16.66 -34.64
C GLN A 442 7.99 15.28 -34.90
N SER A 443 8.30 14.63 -36.03
CA SER A 443 7.84 13.27 -36.32
C SER A 443 8.38 12.27 -35.30
N GLN A 444 9.66 12.38 -34.94
CA GLN A 444 10.27 11.52 -33.92
C GLN A 444 9.61 11.73 -32.54
N VAL A 445 9.31 12.98 -32.17
CA VAL A 445 8.58 13.28 -30.93
C VAL A 445 7.16 12.72 -30.98
N ALA A 446 6.48 12.78 -32.13
CA ALA A 446 5.14 12.19 -32.30
C ALA A 446 5.16 10.66 -32.08
N GLU A 447 6.16 9.96 -32.62
CA GLU A 447 6.34 8.52 -32.40
C GLU A 447 6.64 8.17 -30.93
N GLU A 448 7.46 8.98 -30.25
CA GLU A 448 7.72 8.83 -28.82
C GLU A 448 6.46 9.03 -27.97
N MET A 449 5.68 10.08 -28.27
CA MET A 449 4.41 10.33 -27.61
C MET A 449 3.40 9.21 -27.86
N THR A 450 3.39 8.65 -29.08
CA THR A 450 2.53 7.49 -29.41
C THR A 450 2.88 6.30 -28.52
N ARG A 451 4.18 5.97 -28.37
CA ARG A 451 4.63 4.91 -27.47
C ARG A 451 4.27 5.19 -26.02
N ALA A 452 4.41 6.45 -25.57
CA ALA A 452 4.05 6.84 -24.21
C ALA A 452 2.54 6.67 -23.94
N VAL A 453 1.69 7.08 -24.88
CA VAL A 453 0.23 6.94 -24.76
C VAL A 453 -0.21 5.46 -24.73
N VAL A 454 0.40 4.61 -25.57
CA VAL A 454 0.17 3.15 -25.49
C VAL A 454 0.59 2.61 -24.12
N GLY A 455 1.75 3.03 -23.60
CA GLY A 455 2.20 2.63 -22.27
C GLY A 455 1.25 3.06 -21.14
N ILE A 456 0.68 4.28 -21.22
CA ILE A 456 -0.34 4.75 -20.27
C ILE A 456 -1.59 3.89 -20.35
N ARG A 457 -2.04 3.52 -21.55
CA ARG A 457 -3.20 2.65 -21.76
C ARG A 457 -3.00 1.28 -21.11
N ASP A 458 -1.84 0.65 -21.34
CA ASP A 458 -1.51 -0.65 -20.77
C ASP A 458 -1.48 -0.62 -19.23
N VAL A 459 -0.88 0.42 -18.65
CA VAL A 459 -0.87 0.62 -17.18
C VAL A 459 -2.27 0.87 -16.64
N THR A 460 -3.11 1.61 -17.38
CA THR A 460 -4.50 1.88 -17.00
C THR A 460 -5.31 0.57 -16.98
N GLU A 461 -5.16 -0.28 -18.01
CA GLU A 461 -5.84 -1.59 -18.07
C GLU A 461 -5.37 -2.54 -16.96
N LEU A 462 -4.06 -2.59 -16.69
CA LEU A 462 -3.51 -3.34 -15.56
C LEU A 462 -4.07 -2.85 -14.22
N THR A 463 -4.15 -1.53 -14.04
CA THR A 463 -4.66 -0.90 -12.81
C THR A 463 -6.14 -1.23 -12.61
N VAL A 464 -6.94 -1.24 -13.68
CA VAL A 464 -8.36 -1.68 -13.62
C VAL A 464 -8.45 -3.14 -13.16
N SER A 465 -7.63 -4.03 -13.72
CA SER A 465 -7.59 -5.44 -13.30
C SER A 465 -7.22 -5.60 -11.82
N GLN A 466 -6.18 -4.90 -11.36
CA GLN A 466 -5.76 -4.91 -9.95
C GLN A 466 -6.82 -4.34 -9.01
N THR A 467 -7.53 -3.30 -9.46
CA THR A 467 -8.63 -2.68 -8.71
C THR A 467 -9.80 -3.66 -8.54
N LEU A 468 -10.14 -4.42 -9.58
CA LEU A 468 -11.17 -5.48 -9.50
C LEU A 468 -10.74 -6.60 -8.54
N GLY A 469 -9.48 -7.04 -8.60
CA GLY A 469 -8.93 -8.01 -7.66
C GLY A 469 -9.03 -7.53 -6.21
N SER A 470 -8.62 -6.28 -5.97
CA SER A 470 -8.65 -5.66 -4.64
C SER A 470 -10.08 -5.48 -4.11
N ALA A 471 -11.04 -5.13 -4.97
CA ALA A 471 -12.46 -5.07 -4.62
C ALA A 471 -13.02 -6.45 -4.22
N SER A 472 -12.62 -7.52 -4.92
CA SER A 472 -12.98 -8.90 -4.58
C SER A 472 -12.42 -9.30 -3.20
N THR A 473 -11.13 -9.07 -2.97
CA THR A 473 -10.51 -9.36 -1.67
C THR A 473 -11.18 -8.56 -0.54
N SER A 474 -11.57 -7.32 -0.80
CA SER A 474 -12.31 -6.50 0.16
C SER A 474 -13.67 -7.11 0.51
N ALA A 475 -14.39 -7.64 -0.48
CA ALA A 475 -15.66 -8.34 -0.25
C ALA A 475 -15.48 -9.63 0.57
N GLU A 476 -14.40 -10.39 0.32
CA GLU A 476 -14.04 -11.56 1.11
C GLU A 476 -13.73 -11.20 2.57
N LEU A 477 -12.96 -10.12 2.81
CA LEU A 477 -12.65 -9.62 4.15
C LEU A 477 -13.92 -9.20 4.91
N ALA A 478 -14.85 -8.51 4.25
CA ALA A 478 -16.13 -8.13 4.85
C ALA A 478 -16.96 -9.38 5.21
N SER A 479 -16.96 -10.40 4.35
CA SER A 479 -17.63 -11.68 4.65
C SER A 479 -17.02 -12.38 5.88
N LEU A 480 -15.69 -12.48 5.94
CA LEU A 480 -14.98 -13.06 7.08
C LEU A 480 -15.23 -12.28 8.38
N ALA A 481 -15.25 -10.95 8.31
CA ALA A 481 -15.59 -10.11 9.47
C ALA A 481 -17.04 -10.36 9.94
N SER A 482 -17.99 -10.49 9.01
CA SER A 482 -19.38 -10.83 9.33
C SER A 482 -19.50 -12.21 9.98
N GLU A 483 -18.77 -13.21 9.50
CA GLU A 483 -18.72 -14.55 10.11
C GLU A 483 -18.15 -14.53 11.53
N LEU A 484 -17.03 -13.83 11.75
CA LEU A 484 -16.43 -13.64 13.08
C LEU A 484 -17.40 -12.91 14.03
N SER A 485 -18.06 -11.85 13.55
CA SER A 485 -19.06 -11.11 14.31
C SER A 485 -20.24 -11.99 14.72
N ARG A 486 -20.67 -12.90 13.84
CA ARG A 486 -21.73 -13.87 14.13
C ARG A 486 -21.30 -14.90 15.16
N ALA A 487 -20.07 -15.41 15.07
CA ALA A 487 -19.51 -16.34 16.05
C ALA A 487 -19.38 -15.71 17.44
N ILE A 488 -18.92 -14.45 17.51
CA ILE A 488 -18.81 -13.71 18.77
C ILE A 488 -20.19 -13.45 19.38
N ARG A 489 -21.20 -13.14 18.57
CA ARG A 489 -22.59 -12.94 19.04
C ARG A 489 -23.22 -14.19 19.68
N GLN A 490 -22.69 -15.39 19.44
CA GLN A 490 -23.12 -16.60 20.14
C GLN A 490 -22.60 -16.64 21.59
N LEU A 491 -21.51 -15.93 21.88
CA LEU A 491 -20.98 -15.77 23.22
C LEU A 491 -21.67 -14.58 23.89
N LYS A 492 -22.13 -14.77 25.11
CA LYS A 492 -22.79 -13.70 25.87
C LYS A 492 -21.78 -13.12 26.84
N LEU A 493 -21.44 -11.84 26.65
CA LEU A 493 -20.38 -11.14 27.38
C LEU A 493 -20.83 -10.60 28.73
#